data_AF-A0A7W1R021-F1
#
_entry.id   AF-A0A7W1R021-F1
#
_cell.length_a   1.000
_cell.length_b   1.000
_cell.length_c   1.000
_cell.angle_alpha   90.00
_cell.angle_beta   90.00
_cell.angle_gamma   90.00
#
_symmetry.space_group_name_H-M   'P 1'
#
loop_
_entity.id
_entity.type
_entity.pdbx_description
1 polymer ?
#
loop_
_entity_poly.entity_id
_entity_poly.type
_entity_poly.pdbx_seq_one_letter_code
_entity_poly.pdbx_strand_id
1 'polypeptide(L)'
;MGGPLDSSGDALGTDNAVYRLGDAMVVRLPRTPGTSRTLEMERYWLPRLAPELPLPIPLPLADGAPSDGYPFTWSVYRWLPGESATANRITDMGQLATDLARFIAALQRIDPAGGPPPSDVNSFRGVSLARRDGERVPRSLPSNCITKR
;
A
#
# COMPACT_ATOMS: atom_id res chain seq x y z
N MET A 1 5.98 -30.43 1.50
CA MET A 1 4.72 -30.33 2.26
C MET A 1 4.28 -28.88 2.24
N GLY A 2 3.39 -28.50 1.32
CA GLY A 2 2.79 -27.16 1.28
C GLY A 2 1.57 -27.13 2.19
N GLY A 3 1.67 -26.45 3.32
CA GLY A 3 0.51 -26.15 4.16
C GLY A 3 -0.46 -25.23 3.41
N PRO A 4 -1.76 -25.23 3.78
CA PRO A 4 -2.76 -24.43 3.10
C PRO A 4 -2.43 -22.93 3.28
N LEU A 5 -2.57 -22.17 2.18
CA LEU A 5 -2.55 -20.72 2.23
C LEU A 5 -3.78 -20.27 3.01
N ASP A 6 -3.62 -20.05 4.31
CA ASP A 6 -4.69 -19.49 5.14
C ASP A 6 -4.95 -18.06 4.67
N SER A 7 -6.11 -17.87 4.05
CA SER A 7 -6.66 -16.54 3.79
C SER A 7 -7.15 -16.00 5.12
N SER A 8 -6.24 -15.37 5.88
CA SER A 8 -6.62 -14.61 7.06
C SER A 8 -7.65 -13.56 6.67
N GLY A 9 -8.92 -13.88 6.92
CA GLY A 9 -10.07 -13.05 6.64
C GLY A 9 -10.01 -11.81 7.52
N ASP A 10 -9.70 -10.67 6.91
CA ASP A 10 -10.47 -9.44 7.02
C ASP A 10 -9.80 -8.35 6.15
N ALA A 11 -10.56 -7.86 5.17
CA ALA A 11 -10.20 -6.97 4.07
C ALA A 11 -9.42 -7.60 2.89
N LEU A 12 -10.15 -7.96 1.83
CA LEU A 12 -9.57 -8.19 0.51
C LEU A 12 -9.03 -6.86 -0.03
N GLY A 13 -7.71 -6.71 -0.11
CA GLY A 13 -7.09 -5.57 -0.76
C GLY A 13 -7.58 -5.44 -2.21
N THR A 14 -7.94 -4.23 -2.65
CA THR A 14 -8.36 -3.96 -4.03
C THR A 14 -7.25 -4.26 -5.04
N ASP A 15 -6.00 -4.10 -4.60
CA ASP A 15 -4.85 -4.13 -5.48
C ASP A 15 -4.15 -5.49 -5.49
N ASN A 16 -4.05 -6.12 -4.32
CA ASN A 16 -3.32 -7.37 -4.12
C ASN A 16 -4.20 -8.38 -3.38
N ALA A 17 -4.22 -9.62 -3.86
CA ALA A 17 -4.54 -10.75 -3.00
C ALA A 17 -3.31 -11.04 -2.13
N VAL A 18 -3.52 -11.26 -0.84
CA VAL A 18 -2.46 -11.38 0.16
C VAL A 18 -2.61 -12.73 0.86
N TYR A 19 -1.55 -13.54 0.85
CA TYR A 19 -1.57 -14.88 1.44
C TYR A 19 -0.39 -15.07 2.38
N ARG A 20 -0.63 -15.68 3.54
CA ARG A 20 0.46 -16.05 4.45
C ARG A 20 1.30 -17.19 3.84
N LEU A 21 2.62 -17.05 3.95
CA LEU A 21 3.59 -18.08 3.56
C LEU A 21 4.40 -18.46 4.78
N GLY A 22 3.89 -19.44 5.54
CA GLY A 22 4.38 -19.73 6.87
C GLY A 22 4.24 -18.54 7.83
N ASP A 23 5.07 -18.54 8.87
CA ASP A 23 4.87 -17.64 10.02
C ASP A 23 5.53 -16.26 9.85
N ALA A 24 6.52 -16.16 8.96
CA ALA A 24 7.37 -14.98 8.83
C ALA A 24 7.22 -14.24 7.49
N MET A 25 6.37 -14.73 6.58
CA MET A 25 6.27 -14.19 5.22
C MET A 25 4.84 -14.07 4.72
N VAL A 26 4.70 -13.24 3.70
CA VAL A 26 3.44 -12.98 3.01
C VAL A 26 3.68 -12.84 1.52
N VAL A 27 2.82 -13.46 0.71
CA VAL A 27 2.80 -13.33 -0.75
C VAL A 27 1.79 -12.25 -1.13
N ARG A 28 2.20 -11.31 -1.99
CA ARG A 28 1.32 -10.30 -2.60
C ARG A 28 1.19 -10.60 -4.09
N LEU A 29 -0.04 -10.90 -4.50
CA LEU A 29 -0.44 -11.18 -5.88
C LEU A 29 -1.27 -10.01 -6.41
N PRO A 30 -0.71 -9.12 -7.25
CA PRO A 30 -1.46 -8.10 -7.96
C PRO A 30 -2.71 -8.64 -8.66
N ARG A 31 -3.78 -7.85 -8.69
CA ARG A 31 -5.06 -8.24 -9.30
C ARG A 31 -5.21 -7.72 -10.72
N THR A 32 -4.38 -6.76 -11.12
CA THR A 32 -4.46 -6.05 -12.41
C THR A 32 -3.06 -5.71 -12.95
N PRO A 33 -2.91 -5.41 -14.25
CA PRO A 33 -1.64 -4.94 -14.81
C PRO A 33 -1.12 -3.66 -14.13
N GLY A 34 -2.03 -2.73 -13.76
CA GLY A 34 -1.67 -1.49 -13.07
C GLY A 34 -1.05 -1.76 -11.70
N THR A 35 -1.64 -2.67 -10.94
CA THR A 35 -1.17 -3.03 -9.59
C THR A 35 0.14 -3.82 -9.61
N SER A 36 0.45 -4.54 -10.71
CA SER A 36 1.78 -5.12 -10.94
C SER A 36 2.86 -4.04 -11.04
N ARG A 37 2.61 -2.95 -11.79
CA ARG A 37 3.56 -1.83 -11.90
C ARG A 37 3.74 -1.10 -10.56
N THR A 38 2.67 -0.95 -9.78
CA THR A 38 2.76 -0.40 -8.42
C THR A 38 3.62 -1.29 -7.51
N LEU A 39 3.49 -2.61 -7.61
CA LEU A 39 4.32 -3.57 -6.87
C LEU A 39 5.81 -3.44 -7.24
N GLU A 40 6.13 -3.32 -8.53
CA GLU A 40 7.51 -3.11 -9.00
C GLU A 40 8.14 -1.83 -8.41
N MET A 41 7.37 -0.75 -8.36
CA MET A 41 7.78 0.50 -7.69
C MET A 41 8.05 0.27 -6.20
N GLU A 42 7.16 -0.44 -5.49
CA GLU A 42 7.35 -0.76 -4.07
C GLU A 42 8.63 -1.58 -3.82
N ARG A 43 8.92 -2.58 -4.65
CA ARG A 43 10.15 -3.39 -4.53
C ARG A 43 11.42 -2.54 -4.58
N TYR A 44 11.42 -1.52 -5.45
CA TYR A 44 12.58 -0.65 -5.61
C TYR A 44 12.72 0.32 -4.43
N TRP A 45 11.63 0.92 -3.99
CA TRP A 45 11.67 2.00 -3.00
C TRP A 45 11.66 1.55 -1.55
N LEU A 46 10.92 0.49 -1.18
CA LEU A 46 10.81 0.09 0.24
C LEU A 46 12.18 -0.25 0.87
N PRO A 47 13.10 -0.99 0.23
CA PRO A 47 14.43 -1.23 0.80
C PRO A 47 15.27 0.04 0.98
N ARG A 48 15.05 1.07 0.15
CA ARG A 48 15.76 2.36 0.23
C ARG A 48 15.21 3.25 1.34
N LEU A 49 13.90 3.17 1.59
CA LEU A 49 13.23 3.94 2.65
C LEU A 49 13.44 3.32 4.04
N ALA A 50 13.52 1.99 4.13
CA ALA A 50 13.52 1.29 5.41
C ALA A 50 14.61 1.74 6.41
N PRO A 51 15.87 2.00 6.02
CA PRO A 51 16.91 2.45 6.95
C PRO A 51 16.65 3.84 7.55
N GLU A 52 15.85 4.67 6.87
CA GLU A 52 15.58 6.07 7.24
C GLU A 52 14.34 6.21 8.13
N LEU A 53 13.59 5.13 8.35
CA LEU A 53 12.30 5.15 9.04
C LEU A 53 12.40 4.58 10.45
N PRO A 54 11.71 5.20 11.43
CA PRO A 54 11.78 4.79 12.84
C PRO A 54 10.92 3.55 13.15
N LEU A 55 10.12 3.06 12.20
CA LEU A 55 9.28 1.88 12.33
C LEU A 55 9.54 0.92 11.18
N PRO A 56 9.44 -0.41 11.41
CA PRO A 56 9.62 -1.39 10.36
C PRO A 56 8.53 -1.24 9.28
N ILE A 57 8.96 -1.30 8.03
CA ILE A 57 8.08 -1.33 6.85
C ILE A 57 8.22 -2.69 6.12
N PRO A 58 7.25 -3.08 5.27
CA PRO A 58 7.37 -4.30 4.49
C PRO A 58 8.65 -4.31 3.65
N LEU A 59 9.40 -5.42 3.71
CA LEU A 59 10.62 -5.60 2.93
C LEU A 59 10.45 -6.78 1.95
N PRO A 60 10.68 -6.59 0.65
CA PRO A 60 10.65 -7.67 -0.32
C PRO A 60 11.77 -8.67 -0.03
N LEU A 61 11.45 -9.96 -0.11
CA LEU A 61 12.35 -11.08 0.11
C LEU A 61 12.61 -11.86 -1.18
N ALA A 62 11.60 -11.95 -2.04
CA ALA A 62 11.68 -12.65 -3.31
C ALA A 62 10.70 -12.05 -4.33
N ASP A 63 11.09 -12.17 -5.59
CA ASP A 63 10.32 -11.73 -6.74
C ASP A 63 9.94 -12.92 -7.60
N GLY A 64 8.70 -12.93 -8.03
CA GLY A 64 8.14 -13.90 -8.94
C GLY A 64 7.78 -13.28 -10.29
N ALA A 65 8.00 -14.06 -11.33
CA ALA A 65 7.65 -13.73 -12.70
C ALA A 65 6.24 -14.26 -13.05
N PRO A 66 5.62 -13.72 -14.11
CA PRO A 66 4.45 -14.31 -14.73
C PRO A 66 4.68 -15.79 -15.08
N SER A 67 3.63 -16.60 -14.98
CA SER A 67 3.67 -18.04 -15.29
C SER A 67 2.32 -18.52 -15.81
N ASP A 68 2.26 -19.78 -16.24
CA ASP A 68 1.02 -20.37 -16.76
C ASP A 68 -0.09 -20.29 -15.71
N GLY A 69 -1.15 -19.53 -16.03
CA GLY A 69 -2.29 -19.28 -15.15
C GLY A 69 -2.23 -18.02 -14.30
N TYR A 70 -1.10 -17.29 -14.28
CA TYR A 70 -1.00 -15.99 -13.60
C TYR A 70 -0.09 -15.00 -14.37
N PRO A 71 -0.66 -13.96 -15.00
CA PRO A 71 0.05 -13.12 -15.97
C PRO A 71 0.84 -11.96 -15.34
N PHE A 72 0.83 -11.79 -14.02
CA PHE A 72 1.44 -10.63 -13.35
C PHE A 72 2.69 -11.01 -12.57
N THR A 73 3.57 -10.04 -12.33
CA THR A 73 4.64 -10.20 -11.35
C THR A 73 4.04 -10.27 -9.95
N TRP A 74 4.73 -10.93 -9.02
CA TRP A 74 4.28 -11.06 -7.63
C TRP A 74 5.49 -11.12 -6.68
N SER A 75 5.30 -10.79 -5.41
CA SER A 75 6.42 -10.74 -4.45
C SER A 75 6.10 -11.39 -3.13
N VAL A 76 7.16 -11.92 -2.50
CA VAL A 76 7.16 -12.33 -1.10
C VAL A 76 7.75 -11.20 -0.27
N TYR A 77 7.08 -10.83 0.81
CA TYR A 77 7.54 -9.87 1.79
C TYR A 77 7.72 -10.52 3.16
N ARG A 78 8.54 -9.91 4.01
CA ARG A 78 8.55 -10.20 5.45
C ARG A 78 7.19 -9.85 6.05
N TRP A 79 6.64 -10.76 6.84
CA TRP A 79 5.48 -10.49 7.67
C TRP A 79 5.87 -9.57 8.83
N LEU A 80 5.13 -8.48 9.03
CA LEU A 80 5.27 -7.63 10.20
C LEU A 80 4.30 -8.13 11.27
N PRO A 81 4.78 -8.68 12.39
CA PRO A 81 3.90 -9.10 13.47
C PRO A 81 3.20 -7.88 14.07
N GLY A 82 1.90 -8.01 14.31
CA GLY A 82 1.08 -6.96 14.89
C GLY A 82 -0.38 -7.13 14.51
N GLU A 83 -1.19 -6.24 15.07
CA GLU A 83 -2.61 -6.12 14.77
C GLU A 83 -2.91 -4.74 14.19
N SER A 84 -4.01 -4.63 13.44
CA SER A 84 -4.48 -3.33 12.96
C SER A 84 -4.78 -2.39 14.14
N ALA A 85 -4.17 -1.20 14.12
CA ALA A 85 -4.33 -0.18 15.14
C ALA A 85 -5.72 0.49 15.07
N THR A 86 -6.75 -0.22 15.55
CA THR A 86 -8.12 0.30 15.64
C THR A 86 -8.33 1.07 16.94
N ALA A 87 -9.20 2.09 16.94
CA ALA A 87 -9.41 2.98 18.09
C ALA A 87 -9.74 2.24 19.41
N ASN A 88 -10.42 1.09 19.34
CA ASN A 88 -10.75 0.24 20.48
C ASN A 88 -9.58 -0.61 21.01
N ARG A 89 -8.49 -0.76 20.25
CA ARG A 89 -7.29 -1.53 20.63
C ARG A 89 -6.15 -0.65 21.11
N ILE A 90 -6.25 0.66 20.91
CA ILE A 90 -5.22 1.62 21.29
C ILE A 90 -5.49 2.07 22.73
N THR A 91 -4.58 1.71 23.64
CA THR A 91 -4.68 2.07 25.07
C THR A 91 -4.11 3.45 25.37
N ASP A 92 -3.21 3.96 24.53
CA ASP A 92 -2.60 5.28 24.66
C ASP A 92 -2.59 6.00 23.30
N MET A 93 -3.58 6.89 23.12
CA MET A 93 -3.70 7.70 21.90
C MET A 93 -2.61 8.77 21.78
N GLY A 94 -2.10 9.27 22.91
CA GLY A 94 -1.05 10.30 22.90
C GLY A 94 0.28 9.74 22.42
N GLN A 95 0.64 8.55 22.89
CA GLN A 95 1.82 7.83 22.42
C GLN A 95 1.70 7.45 20.94
N LEU A 96 0.55 6.93 20.50
CA LEU A 96 0.32 6.64 19.08
C LEU A 96 0.49 7.87 18.20
N ALA A 97 -0.09 9.00 18.60
CA ALA A 97 0.02 10.26 17.86
C ALA A 97 1.48 10.72 17.76
N THR A 98 2.24 10.58 18.85
CA THR A 98 3.67 10.93 18.90
C THR A 98 4.49 10.04 17.97
N ASP A 99 4.25 8.72 17.98
CA ASP A 99 4.97 7.77 17.12
C ASP A 99 4.64 7.96 15.64
N LEU A 100 3.36 8.18 15.32
CA LEU A 100 2.94 8.49 13.94
C LEU A 100 3.54 9.81 13.45
N ALA A 101 3.55 10.85 14.30
CA ALA A 101 4.19 12.12 13.96
C ALA A 101 5.69 11.96 13.69
N ARG A 102 6.39 11.15 14.51
CA ARG A 102 7.81 10.84 14.31
C ARG A 102 8.04 10.10 12.99
N PHE A 103 7.20 9.13 12.65
CA PHE A 103 7.28 8.40 11.39
C PHE A 103 7.06 9.30 10.17
N ILE A 104 6.00 10.12 10.19
CA ILE A 104 5.70 11.06 9.10
C ILE A 104 6.84 12.09 8.94
N ALA A 105 7.36 12.62 10.04
CA ALA A 105 8.47 13.57 10.01
C ALA A 105 9.76 12.94 9.46
N ALA A 106 10.03 11.67 9.78
CA ALA A 106 11.15 10.94 9.19
C ALA A 106 10.96 10.76 7.67
N LEU A 107 9.78 10.30 7.24
CA LEU A 107 9.45 10.13 5.83
C LEU A 107 9.59 11.45 5.03
N GLN A 108 9.15 12.57 5.60
CA GLN A 108 9.22 13.89 4.94
C GLN A 108 10.63 14.46 4.81
N ARG A 109 11.60 13.96 5.60
CA ARG A 109 13.00 14.41 5.54
C ARG A 109 13.82 13.66 4.48
N ILE A 110 13.31 12.54 3.98
CA ILE A 110 14.00 11.76 2.95
C ILE A 110 14.05 12.59 1.66
N ASP A 111 15.23 12.66 1.04
CA ASP A 111 15.41 13.35 -0.25
C ASP A 111 14.52 12.70 -1.32
N PRO A 112 13.55 13.43 -1.89
CA PRO A 112 12.68 12.88 -2.93
C PRO A 112 13.35 12.80 -4.30
N ALA A 113 14.61 13.27 -4.44
CA ALA A 113 15.33 13.22 -5.70
C ALA A 113 15.41 11.80 -6.26
N GLY A 114 15.14 11.67 -7.57
CA GLY A 114 15.08 10.37 -8.24
C GLY A 114 13.82 9.55 -7.95
N GLY A 115 12.88 10.07 -7.15
CA GLY A 115 11.56 9.50 -6.92
C GLY A 115 10.74 9.32 -8.23
N PRO A 116 9.74 8.42 -8.24
CA PRO A 116 8.95 8.18 -9.43
C PRO A 116 8.13 9.43 -9.78
N PRO A 117 8.15 9.90 -11.04
CA PRO A 117 7.37 11.06 -11.44
C PRO A 117 5.86 10.77 -11.33
N PRO A 118 5.01 11.80 -11.23
CA PRO A 118 3.56 11.61 -11.25
C PRO A 118 3.10 10.87 -12.52
N SER A 119 2.39 9.76 -12.34
CA SER A 119 1.89 8.89 -13.42
C SER A 119 0.64 8.13 -13.01
N ASP A 120 0.04 7.37 -13.91
CA ASP A 120 -1.09 6.48 -13.62
C ASP A 120 -0.77 5.46 -12.52
N VAL A 121 0.47 4.94 -12.49
CA VAL A 121 0.97 3.96 -11.50
C VAL A 121 0.95 4.47 -10.06
N ASN A 122 1.09 5.78 -9.85
CA ASN A 122 1.06 6.41 -8.52
C ASN A 122 -0.12 7.38 -8.34
N SER A 123 -1.14 7.29 -9.19
CA SER A 123 -2.32 8.17 -9.18
C SER A 123 -1.96 9.66 -9.24
N PHE A 124 -0.96 9.98 -10.06
CA PHE A 124 -0.40 11.32 -10.25
C PHE A 124 0.04 11.98 -8.94
N ARG A 125 0.55 11.18 -7.98
CA ARG A 125 1.09 11.72 -6.74
C ARG A 125 2.35 12.56 -7.02
N GLY A 126 2.41 13.74 -6.41
CA GLY A 126 3.50 14.70 -6.57
C GLY A 126 3.19 15.90 -7.48
N VAL A 127 2.04 15.94 -8.16
CA VAL A 127 1.60 17.17 -8.86
C VAL A 127 1.13 18.25 -7.87
N SER A 128 1.13 19.51 -8.31
CA SER A 128 0.64 20.64 -7.51
C SER A 128 -0.84 20.46 -7.11
N LEU A 129 -1.22 21.01 -5.95
CA LEU A 129 -2.61 20.96 -5.49
C LEU A 129 -3.56 21.64 -6.48
N ALA A 130 -3.17 22.79 -7.04
CA ALA A 130 -3.94 23.48 -8.08
C ALA A 130 -4.22 22.60 -9.29
N ARG A 131 -3.23 21.81 -9.75
CA ARG A 131 -3.43 20.85 -10.83
C ARG A 131 -4.38 19.72 -10.43
N ARG A 132 -4.24 19.16 -9.22
CA ARG A 132 -5.15 18.12 -8.73
C ARG A 132 -6.59 18.60 -8.61
N ASP A 133 -6.79 19.83 -8.16
CA ASP A 133 -8.12 20.41 -7.99
C ASP A 133 -8.78 20.67 -9.35
N GLY A 134 -8.01 21.09 -10.35
CA GLY A 134 -8.49 21.30 -11.73
C GLY A 134 -8.85 20.02 -12.49
N GLU A 135 -8.28 18.87 -12.11
CA GLU A 135 -8.57 17.55 -12.72
C GLU A 135 -9.83 16.88 -12.12
N ARG A 136 -10.48 17.47 -11.10
CA ARG A 136 -11.80 17.01 -10.66
C ARG A 136 -12.82 17.27 -11.76
N VAL A 137 -13.32 16.18 -12.36
CA VAL A 137 -14.50 16.13 -13.24
C VAL A 137 -15.61 17.08 -12.72
N PRO A 138 -16.30 17.85 -13.60
CA PRO A 138 -17.36 18.74 -13.18
C PRO A 138 -18.40 18.01 -12.32
N ARG A 139 -18.80 18.62 -11.20
CA ARG A 139 -19.98 18.21 -10.44
C ARG A 139 -21.23 18.45 -11.31
N SER A 140 -21.57 17.49 -12.16
CA SER A 140 -22.95 17.31 -12.63
C SER A 140 -23.42 15.91 -12.24
N LEU A 141 -23.82 15.78 -10.97
CA LEU A 141 -24.86 14.82 -10.63
C LEU A 141 -26.15 15.36 -11.27
N PRO A 142 -26.89 14.59 -12.09
CA PRO A 142 -28.21 15.02 -12.51
C PRO A 142 -29.07 15.23 -11.26
N SER A 143 -29.54 16.46 -11.07
CA SER A 143 -30.53 16.86 -10.08
C SER A 143 -31.85 16.14 -10.36
N ASN A 144 -31.98 14.90 -9.90
CA ASN A 144 -33.26 14.28 -9.57
C ASN A 144 -33.00 12.87 -9.03
N CYS A 145 -32.94 12.75 -7.70
CA CYS A 145 -33.53 11.66 -6.91
C CYS A 145 -33.14 11.89 -5.45
N ILE A 146 -34.09 12.41 -4.68
CA ILE A 146 -34.49 11.96 -3.33
C ILE A 146 -35.50 13.01 -2.85
N THR A 147 -36.76 12.76 -3.18
CA THR A 147 -37.87 13.31 -2.40
C THR A 147 -37.99 12.40 -1.17
N LYS A 148 -37.73 12.95 0.02
CA LYS A 148 -38.05 12.28 1.29
C LYS A 148 -39.56 12.04 1.37
N ARG A 149 -39.95 10.79 1.60
CA ARG A 149 -41.00 10.42 2.57
C ARG A 149 -40.47 9.28 3.41
#